data_AF-A0A9D1R097-F1
#
_entry.id   AF-A0A9D1R097-F1
#
_cell.length_a   1.000
_cell.length_b   1.000
_cell.length_c   1.000
_cell.angle_alpha   90.00
_cell.angle_beta   90.00
_cell.angle_gamma   90.00
#
_symmetry.space_group_name_H-M   'P 1'
#
loop_
_entity.id
_entity.type
_entity.pdbx_description
1 polymer ?
#
loop_
_entity_poly.entity_id
_entity_poly.type
_entity_poly.pdbx_seq_one_letter_code
_entity_poly.pdbx_strand_id
1 'polypeptide(L)'
;MSRRTSPPKNADGGRTARKNAASAISPPPDAAAPHAAAEPVVVEPEIIEPEVLPKQPKSRVAAKTVEVAPDDEAEEVLVEDVPEDDVAPLDPDAELIEPELGDDLPVPAQPHLPSLSSSKDSLHLYLREVGRFPMLKPDEEFELARRVQKTGDSDAAFRLVSSHLRLVVKIAMDFQRRWMQNVLDLIQEGNVGLMRAVNKFDPDKGIKFSYYAAFWIRAYILKFIMDNWRMVKIGTTQAQRKLFYNLNRERQKLIAEGFDPDAATLAERLGVGEEQIVEMQQRLDASDMSLDATVGDESGNATRMDFLPALGPGIEEKLAGMEIAQLLQDKLRDILPSLSEKEAYILEHRLLTDDPVTLREIGERYNVTRERVRQLEARLLQKLKTHLSNDIEDFSEDWISH
;
A
#
# COMPACT_ATOMS: atom_id res chain seq x y z
N MET A 1 3.80 5.34 77.51
CA MET A 1 3.53 6.76 77.83
C MET A 1 2.55 7.28 76.78
N SER A 2 1.38 7.84 77.11
CA SER A 2 1.12 9.20 77.63
C SER A 2 1.64 10.32 76.70
N ARG A 3 0.84 11.32 76.28
CA ARG A 3 -0.62 11.59 76.45
C ARG A 3 -1.06 12.67 75.42
N ARG A 4 -2.32 12.62 74.95
CA ARG A 4 -3.31 13.70 74.63
C ARG A 4 -2.81 15.03 73.98
N THR A 5 -3.51 15.62 73.00
CA THR A 5 -4.83 16.28 73.17
C THR A 5 -5.82 16.13 71.99
N SER A 6 -7.03 16.67 72.16
CA SER A 6 -8.21 16.66 71.26
C SER A 6 -9.22 17.72 71.80
N PRO A 7 -10.48 17.85 71.33
CA PRO A 7 -11.06 18.03 69.99
C PRO A 7 -11.85 19.40 70.01
N PRO A 8 -13.16 19.62 69.66
CA PRO A 8 -14.18 18.89 68.86
C PRO A 8 -15.14 19.74 67.96
N LYS A 9 -16.19 19.04 67.44
CA LYS A 9 -17.47 19.49 66.82
C LYS A 9 -17.41 19.81 65.30
N ASN A 10 -18.47 19.67 64.51
CA ASN A 10 -19.91 19.26 64.68
C ASN A 10 -20.39 18.66 63.31
N ALA A 11 -21.46 17.87 63.10
CA ALA A 11 -22.39 17.08 63.94
C ALA A 11 -23.24 16.12 63.04
N ASP A 12 -24.40 15.67 63.55
CA ASP A 12 -25.51 14.88 62.98
C ASP A 12 -26.11 15.39 61.63
N GLY A 13 -26.91 14.62 60.85
CA GLY A 13 -27.70 13.40 61.14
C GLY A 13 -29.18 13.71 61.44
N GLY A 14 -30.23 12.98 60.99
CA GLY A 14 -30.39 11.86 60.07
C GLY A 14 -31.83 11.25 60.19
N ARG A 15 -32.34 10.50 59.18
CA ARG A 15 -33.67 9.81 59.15
C ARG A 15 -34.91 10.76 59.16
N THR A 16 -36.18 10.40 58.87
CA THR A 16 -36.92 9.21 58.35
C THR A 16 -38.21 9.75 57.66
N ALA A 17 -38.60 9.38 56.44
CA ALA A 17 -39.37 8.19 56.01
C ALA A 17 -40.88 8.07 56.44
N ARG A 18 -41.75 7.84 55.43
CA ARG A 18 -43.12 7.23 55.42
C ARG A 18 -44.41 8.11 55.53
N LYS A 19 -45.16 8.08 54.41
CA LYS A 19 -46.51 7.47 54.19
C LYS A 19 -47.78 8.33 53.96
N ASN A 20 -48.65 7.74 53.12
CA ASN A 20 -50.10 7.94 52.90
C ASN A 20 -50.57 9.22 52.15
N ALA A 21 -51.77 9.27 51.52
CA ALA A 21 -52.52 8.34 50.63
C ALA A 21 -53.90 8.94 50.27
N ALA A 22 -54.47 8.58 49.10
CA ALA A 22 -55.88 8.81 48.66
C ALA A 22 -56.31 10.29 48.45
N SER A 23 -57.29 10.65 47.58
CA SER A 23 -57.95 10.00 46.41
C SER A 23 -58.76 11.10 45.63
N ALA A 24 -59.57 10.72 44.63
CA ALA A 24 -60.52 11.53 43.82
C ALA A 24 -59.88 12.50 42.78
N ILE A 25 -60.43 12.72 41.56
CA ILE A 25 -61.65 12.25 40.86
C ILE A 25 -61.41 12.17 39.32
N SER A 26 -62.30 11.52 38.57
CA SER A 26 -62.34 11.43 37.09
C SER A 26 -63.79 11.05 36.64
N PRO A 27 -64.22 11.04 35.34
CA PRO A 27 -63.53 11.34 34.07
C PRO A 27 -64.37 12.29 33.12
N PRO A 28 -64.73 12.05 31.81
CA PRO A 28 -65.04 13.11 30.80
C PRO A 28 -66.56 13.04 30.37
N PRO A 29 -67.09 13.07 29.10
CA PRO A 29 -66.56 13.32 27.72
C PRO A 29 -67.46 14.07 26.67
N ASP A 30 -66.96 14.13 25.42
CA ASP A 30 -67.67 13.91 24.11
C ASP A 30 -68.07 15.06 23.14
N ALA A 31 -68.23 14.63 21.87
CA ALA A 31 -68.58 15.19 20.54
C ALA A 31 -69.33 16.53 20.33
N ALA A 32 -69.06 17.16 19.16
CA ALA A 32 -70.05 17.44 18.08
C ALA A 32 -69.46 18.09 16.79
N ALA A 33 -70.11 17.89 15.64
CA ALA A 33 -69.96 18.65 14.37
C ALA A 33 -71.26 19.42 14.06
N PRO A 34 -71.34 20.37 13.08
CA PRO A 34 -71.51 20.08 11.63
C PRO A 34 -70.75 21.12 10.73
N HIS A 35 -70.88 21.29 9.40
CA HIS A 35 -71.66 20.75 8.24
C HIS A 35 -70.67 20.44 7.09
N ALA A 36 -70.93 19.70 5.99
CA ALA A 36 -72.14 19.22 5.27
C ALA A 36 -72.72 20.15 4.15
N ALA A 37 -72.15 20.05 2.95
CA ALA A 37 -72.75 20.37 1.63
C ALA A 37 -72.05 19.53 0.54
N ALA A 38 -72.68 19.22 -0.60
CA ALA A 38 -72.20 18.19 -1.53
C ALA A 38 -72.39 18.51 -3.03
N GLU A 39 -71.43 18.01 -3.84
CA GLU A 39 -71.51 17.70 -5.28
C GLU A 39 -71.72 18.87 -6.28
N PRO A 40 -71.40 18.70 -7.59
CA PRO A 40 -71.09 17.45 -8.32
C PRO A 40 -69.67 17.34 -8.92
N VAL A 41 -69.38 16.15 -9.44
CA VAL A 41 -68.15 15.78 -10.15
C VAL A 41 -68.11 16.36 -11.57
N VAL A 42 -66.95 16.85 -11.99
CA VAL A 42 -66.57 16.99 -13.42
C VAL A 42 -65.27 16.18 -13.63
N VAL A 43 -65.21 15.39 -14.69
CA VAL A 43 -64.03 14.59 -15.05
C VAL A 43 -63.36 15.20 -16.27
N GLU A 44 -62.14 15.70 -16.08
CA GLU A 44 -61.19 15.95 -17.16
C GLU A 44 -59.88 15.19 -16.83
N PRO A 45 -59.18 14.60 -17.83
CA PRO A 45 -58.08 13.68 -17.57
C PRO A 45 -56.74 14.39 -17.33
N GLU A 46 -56.16 14.21 -16.14
CA GLU A 46 -54.76 14.58 -15.91
C GLU A 46 -53.79 13.69 -16.71
N ILE A 47 -52.82 14.33 -17.34
CA ILE A 47 -51.76 13.67 -18.11
C ILE A 47 -50.59 13.39 -17.16
N ILE A 48 -50.35 12.10 -16.88
CA ILE A 48 -49.23 11.69 -16.01
C ILE A 48 -47.93 11.70 -16.83
N GLU A 49 -47.09 12.71 -16.60
CA GLU A 49 -45.69 12.69 -17.04
C GLU A 49 -44.86 11.76 -16.12
N PRO A 50 -43.88 11.01 -16.65
CA PRO A 50 -43.15 9.99 -15.88
C PRO A 50 -42.12 10.59 -14.91
N GLU A 51 -42.18 10.14 -13.66
CA GLU A 51 -41.27 10.55 -12.57
C GLU A 51 -39.81 10.16 -12.85
N VAL A 52 -38.89 11.13 -12.75
CA VAL A 52 -37.46 10.93 -13.09
C VAL A 52 -36.64 10.65 -11.83
N LEU A 53 -36.35 9.38 -11.59
CA LEU A 53 -35.45 8.95 -10.51
C LEU A 53 -33.98 9.36 -10.76
N PRO A 54 -33.21 9.73 -9.71
CA PRO A 54 -31.85 10.23 -9.84
C PRO A 54 -30.84 9.14 -10.22
N LYS A 55 -29.85 9.52 -11.04
CA LYS A 55 -28.78 8.62 -11.52
C LYS A 55 -27.67 8.50 -10.47
N GLN A 56 -27.39 7.29 -9.99
CA GLN A 56 -26.13 7.00 -9.29
C GLN A 56 -24.98 6.74 -10.29
N PRO A 57 -23.72 7.08 -9.93
CA PRO A 57 -22.57 6.91 -10.82
C PRO A 57 -22.17 5.43 -10.96
N LYS A 58 -21.71 5.06 -12.16
CA LYS A 58 -21.23 3.70 -12.45
C LYS A 58 -19.75 3.59 -12.11
N SER A 59 -19.40 2.78 -11.10
CA SER A 59 -18.05 2.23 -11.00
C SER A 59 -17.82 1.25 -12.16
N ARG A 60 -16.63 1.28 -12.77
CA ARG A 60 -16.27 0.39 -13.89
C ARG A 60 -14.95 -0.31 -13.60
N VAL A 61 -15.00 -1.32 -12.74
CA VAL A 61 -13.88 -2.24 -12.53
C VAL A 61 -13.69 -3.05 -13.81
N ALA A 62 -12.56 -2.84 -14.48
CA ALA A 62 -12.14 -3.64 -15.62
C ALA A 62 -10.96 -4.50 -15.17
N ALA A 63 -11.24 -5.74 -14.76
CA ALA A 63 -10.19 -6.74 -14.62
C ALA A 63 -9.61 -7.04 -16.01
N LYS A 64 -8.28 -7.20 -16.09
CA LYS A 64 -7.63 -7.81 -17.25
C LYS A 64 -6.91 -9.07 -16.75
N THR A 65 -7.30 -10.22 -17.28
CA THR A 65 -6.68 -11.51 -16.99
C THR A 65 -5.24 -11.56 -17.50
N VAL A 66 -4.44 -12.42 -16.87
CA VAL A 66 -3.10 -12.81 -17.32
C VAL A 66 -3.21 -14.22 -17.87
N GLU A 67 -2.87 -14.40 -19.14
CA GLU A 67 -2.65 -15.71 -19.73
C GLU A 67 -1.23 -16.19 -19.43
N VAL A 68 -1.05 -17.49 -19.25
CA VAL A 68 0.27 -18.13 -19.12
C VAL A 68 0.30 -19.36 -20.01
N ALA A 69 1.26 -19.42 -20.93
CA ALA A 69 1.63 -20.58 -21.72
C ALA A 69 3.18 -20.64 -21.82
N PRO A 70 3.81 -21.81 -22.03
CA PRO A 70 5.12 -22.06 -21.43
C PRO A 70 6.31 -22.21 -22.40
N ASP A 71 7.48 -22.17 -21.76
CA ASP A 71 8.80 -22.77 -22.10
C ASP A 71 9.69 -22.23 -23.24
N ASP A 72 10.98 -22.21 -22.90
CA ASP A 72 12.22 -22.21 -23.69
C ASP A 72 12.37 -21.27 -24.92
N GLU A 73 13.14 -20.19 -24.73
CA GLU A 73 14.50 -20.12 -25.31
C GLU A 73 15.40 -19.20 -24.45
N ALA A 74 16.73 -19.36 -24.57
CA ALA A 74 17.70 -18.68 -23.70
C ALA A 74 18.45 -17.55 -24.43
N GLU A 75 18.16 -16.29 -24.08
CA GLU A 75 18.92 -15.13 -24.53
C GLU A 75 19.77 -14.52 -23.41
N GLU A 76 20.97 -14.05 -23.77
CA GLU A 76 21.88 -13.34 -22.86
C GLU A 76 21.34 -11.94 -22.58
N VAL A 77 20.74 -11.73 -21.40
CA VAL A 77 20.30 -10.39 -20.97
C VAL A 77 21.52 -9.50 -20.74
N LEU A 78 21.84 -8.71 -21.75
CA LEU A 78 22.78 -7.60 -21.69
C LEU A 78 22.40 -6.64 -20.57
N VAL A 79 23.41 -6.01 -19.96
CA VAL A 79 23.20 -4.97 -18.94
C VAL A 79 22.71 -3.70 -19.64
N GLU A 80 21.42 -3.62 -19.94
CA GLU A 80 20.81 -2.43 -20.53
C GLU A 80 20.95 -1.20 -19.62
N ASP A 81 21.09 -0.04 -20.26
CA ASP A 81 21.51 1.20 -19.63
C ASP A 81 20.50 1.73 -18.59
N VAL A 82 21.06 2.35 -17.54
CA VAL A 82 20.28 3.15 -16.58
C VAL A 82 19.64 4.32 -17.34
N PRO A 83 18.30 4.45 -17.39
CA PRO A 83 17.65 5.55 -18.09
C PRO A 83 18.12 6.91 -17.55
N GLU A 84 18.65 7.78 -18.42
CA GLU A 84 19.26 9.03 -17.97
C GLU A 84 18.24 10.03 -17.37
N ASP A 85 16.94 9.88 -17.68
CA ASP A 85 15.85 10.69 -17.12
C ASP A 85 15.57 10.43 -15.62
N ASP A 86 16.01 9.30 -15.07
CA ASP A 86 15.79 8.94 -13.65
C ASP A 86 16.70 9.74 -12.69
N VAL A 87 17.63 10.53 -13.25
CA VAL A 87 18.28 11.68 -12.59
C VAL A 87 17.88 12.95 -13.35
N ALA A 88 16.62 13.33 -13.18
CA ALA A 88 16.03 14.52 -13.80
C ALA A 88 16.97 15.74 -13.74
N PRO A 89 17.06 16.56 -14.81
CA PRO A 89 18.00 17.65 -14.89
C PRO A 89 17.67 18.73 -13.85
N LEU A 90 18.33 18.63 -12.69
CA LEU A 90 18.46 19.73 -11.75
C LEU A 90 19.29 20.82 -12.45
N ASP A 91 18.56 21.85 -12.87
CA ASP A 91 19.03 23.00 -13.65
C ASP A 91 20.36 23.55 -13.08
N PRO A 92 21.44 23.65 -13.88
CA PRO A 92 22.71 24.17 -13.41
C PRO A 92 22.67 25.66 -13.03
N ASP A 93 21.66 26.40 -13.50
CA ASP A 93 21.40 27.80 -13.15
C ASP A 93 20.25 27.96 -12.12
N ALA A 94 19.72 26.86 -11.58
CA ALA A 94 18.91 26.94 -10.36
C ALA A 94 19.78 27.52 -9.24
N GLU A 95 19.30 28.62 -8.63
CA GLU A 95 19.94 29.26 -7.49
C GLU A 95 20.35 28.20 -6.46
N LEU A 96 21.52 28.38 -5.83
CA LEU A 96 22.12 27.44 -4.89
C LEU A 96 21.25 27.28 -3.63
N ILE A 97 20.18 26.50 -3.75
CA ILE A 97 19.59 25.73 -2.67
C ILE A 97 20.59 24.64 -2.34
N GLU A 98 21.71 25.05 -1.73
CA GLU A 98 22.22 24.26 -0.62
C GLU A 98 21.02 24.06 0.32
N PRO A 99 20.53 22.81 0.52
CA PRO A 99 19.62 22.60 1.61
C PRO A 99 20.39 22.96 2.87
N GLU A 100 19.99 24.04 3.55
CA GLU A 100 20.52 24.37 4.87
C GLU A 100 20.08 23.28 5.85
N LEU A 101 20.91 22.22 5.85
CA LEU A 101 21.06 21.24 6.90
C LEU A 101 21.85 21.90 8.03
N GLY A 102 21.20 22.81 8.74
CA GLY A 102 21.53 23.04 10.14
C GLY A 102 21.50 21.71 10.90
N ASP A 103 22.29 21.59 11.96
CA ASP A 103 22.59 20.31 12.61
C ASP A 103 21.37 19.53 13.15
N ASP A 104 20.21 20.19 13.31
CA ASP A 104 18.96 19.60 13.77
C ASP A 104 18.12 18.97 12.64
N LEU A 105 18.30 17.66 12.43
CA LEU A 105 17.29 16.78 11.81
C LEU A 105 16.99 15.58 12.73
N PRO A 106 15.70 15.26 13.00
CA PRO A 106 15.33 14.27 13.99
C PRO A 106 15.65 12.84 13.55
N VAL A 107 16.08 12.02 14.52
CA VAL A 107 16.40 10.59 14.34
C VAL A 107 15.12 9.76 14.54
N PRO A 108 14.79 8.80 13.66
CA PRO A 108 13.75 7.82 13.93
C PRO A 108 14.24 6.85 15.02
N ALA A 109 13.59 6.89 16.19
CA ALA A 109 14.00 6.09 17.33
C ALA A 109 13.32 4.71 17.36
N GLN A 110 14.01 3.64 16.95
CA GLN A 110 13.91 2.25 17.43
C GLN A 110 15.07 1.41 16.82
N PRO A 111 15.45 0.24 17.39
CA PRO A 111 16.61 -0.52 16.93
C PRO A 111 16.29 -1.49 15.78
N HIS A 112 16.67 -1.11 14.56
CA HIS A 112 16.66 -2.01 13.39
C HIS A 112 17.78 -3.06 13.47
N LEU A 113 17.43 -4.29 13.84
CA LEU A 113 18.19 -5.55 13.81
C LEU A 113 19.56 -5.58 14.56
N PRO A 114 19.95 -6.72 15.16
CA PRO A 114 21.22 -6.84 15.86
C PRO A 114 22.40 -6.82 14.88
N SER A 115 23.09 -5.68 14.79
CA SER A 115 24.35 -5.55 14.03
C SER A 115 25.39 -6.53 14.58
N LEU A 116 25.72 -7.56 13.78
CA LEU A 116 26.72 -8.58 14.11
C LEU A 116 28.06 -7.90 14.44
N SER A 117 28.71 -8.33 15.53
CA SER A 117 29.90 -7.67 16.08
C SER A 117 31.05 -7.48 15.06
N SER A 118 31.18 -8.39 14.10
CA SER A 118 32.13 -8.35 12.99
C SER A 118 32.01 -7.11 12.08
N SER A 119 30.87 -6.41 12.08
CA SER A 119 30.66 -5.18 11.30
C SER A 119 31.59 -4.05 11.73
N LYS A 120 31.86 -3.93 13.04
CA LYS A 120 32.72 -2.90 13.63
C LYS A 120 34.18 -3.12 13.26
N ASP A 121 34.65 -4.36 13.33
CA ASP A 121 36.01 -4.72 12.92
C ASP A 121 36.22 -4.49 11.41
N SER A 122 35.22 -4.85 10.60
CA SER A 122 35.22 -4.61 9.15
C SER A 122 35.31 -3.12 8.81
N LEU A 123 34.54 -2.28 9.51
CA LEU A 123 34.61 -0.82 9.38
C LEU A 123 35.98 -0.28 9.80
N HIS A 124 36.53 -0.72 10.93
CA HIS A 124 37.85 -0.28 11.38
C HIS A 124 38.97 -0.68 10.41
N LEU A 125 38.88 -1.84 9.77
CA LEU A 125 39.80 -2.25 8.70
C LEU A 125 39.69 -1.34 7.47
N TYR A 126 38.48 -1.05 6.98
CA TYR A 126 38.26 -0.15 5.84
C TYR A 126 38.77 1.28 6.12
N LEU A 127 38.42 1.84 7.28
CA LEU A 127 38.87 3.18 7.69
C LEU A 127 40.40 3.28 7.78
N ARG A 128 41.08 2.22 8.23
CA ARG A 128 42.54 2.16 8.27
C ARG A 128 43.16 2.11 6.88
N GLU A 129 42.52 1.42 5.93
CA GLU A 129 43.00 1.33 4.54
C GLU A 129 42.81 2.65 3.80
N VAL A 130 41.61 3.23 3.87
CA VAL A 130 41.29 4.57 3.34
C VAL A 130 42.20 5.66 3.94
N GLY A 131 42.61 5.50 5.20
CA GLY A 131 43.56 6.40 5.87
C GLY A 131 44.98 6.40 5.28
N ARG A 132 45.37 5.42 4.46
CA ARG A 132 46.70 5.32 3.83
C ARG A 132 46.86 6.18 2.58
N PHE A 133 45.77 6.50 1.88
CA PHE A 133 45.85 7.29 0.66
C PHE A 133 46.19 8.75 0.97
N PRO A 134 47.19 9.35 0.27
CA PRO A 134 47.54 10.74 0.48
C PRO A 134 46.44 11.67 -0.05
N MET A 135 46.27 12.82 0.60
CA MET A 135 45.50 13.92 0.03
C MET A 135 46.29 14.57 -1.12
N LEU A 136 45.62 14.84 -2.23
CA LEU A 136 46.19 15.56 -3.37
C LEU A 136 46.28 17.07 -3.06
N LYS A 137 47.20 17.77 -3.72
CA LYS A 137 47.17 19.24 -3.81
C LYS A 137 46.13 19.69 -4.85
N PRO A 138 45.62 20.94 -4.80
CA PRO A 138 44.69 21.46 -5.81
C PRO A 138 45.21 21.36 -7.25
N ASP A 139 46.51 21.60 -7.46
CA ASP A 139 47.14 21.51 -8.79
C ASP A 139 47.18 20.05 -9.30
N GLU A 140 47.48 19.11 -8.39
CA GLU A 140 47.52 17.67 -8.67
C GLU A 140 46.09 17.13 -8.94
N GLU A 141 45.09 17.59 -8.19
CA GLU A 141 43.66 17.30 -8.41
C GLU A 141 43.22 17.76 -9.81
N PHE A 142 43.58 18.98 -10.21
CA PHE A 142 43.27 19.54 -11.52
C PHE A 142 43.94 18.76 -12.67
N GLU A 143 45.24 18.43 -12.54
CA GLU A 143 45.97 17.63 -13.53
C GLU A 143 45.40 16.20 -13.69
N LEU A 144 44.98 15.58 -12.58
CA LEU A 144 44.38 14.25 -12.59
C LEU A 144 42.98 14.29 -13.24
N ALA A 145 42.11 15.20 -12.79
CA ALA A 145 40.78 15.39 -13.36
C ALA A 145 40.83 15.68 -14.87
N ARG A 146 41.73 16.56 -15.31
CA ARG A 146 41.90 16.91 -16.73
C ARG A 146 42.42 15.74 -17.57
N ARG A 147 43.18 14.79 -16.99
CA ARG A 147 43.57 13.55 -17.69
C ARG A 147 42.42 12.56 -17.79
N VAL A 148 41.65 12.36 -16.72
CA VAL A 148 40.43 11.52 -16.75
C VAL A 148 39.48 12.03 -17.84
N GLN A 149 39.14 13.32 -17.81
CA GLN A 149 38.23 13.95 -18.77
C GLN A 149 38.68 13.82 -20.24
N LYS A 150 39.99 13.92 -20.51
CA LYS A 150 40.51 14.00 -21.90
C LYS A 150 40.98 12.67 -22.49
N THR A 151 41.31 11.68 -21.65
CA THR A 151 41.94 10.43 -22.10
C THR A 151 41.37 9.16 -21.45
N GLY A 152 40.46 9.28 -20.47
CA GLY A 152 39.97 8.12 -19.73
C GLY A 152 41.03 7.42 -18.89
N ASP A 153 42.09 8.15 -18.47
CA ASP A 153 43.23 7.64 -17.71
C ASP A 153 42.77 6.96 -16.40
N SER A 154 42.80 5.62 -16.39
CA SER A 154 42.34 4.78 -15.27
C SER A 154 43.16 4.96 -14.01
N ASP A 155 44.47 5.23 -14.16
CA ASP A 155 45.37 5.43 -13.03
C ASP A 155 45.17 6.83 -12.44
N ALA A 156 44.87 7.82 -13.27
CA ALA A 156 44.42 9.13 -12.81
C ALA A 156 43.07 9.05 -12.08
N ALA A 157 42.11 8.30 -12.62
CA ALA A 157 40.80 8.09 -12.00
C ALA A 157 40.95 7.38 -10.65
N PHE A 158 41.71 6.28 -10.58
CA PHE A 158 42.00 5.58 -9.33
C PHE A 158 42.66 6.50 -8.30
N ARG A 159 43.65 7.30 -8.68
CA ARG A 159 44.29 8.28 -7.79
C ARG A 159 43.33 9.36 -7.28
N LEU A 160 42.45 9.88 -8.15
CA LEU A 160 41.47 10.92 -7.80
C LEU A 160 40.34 10.39 -6.90
N VAL A 161 39.88 9.15 -7.14
CA VAL A 161 38.92 8.45 -6.26
C VAL A 161 39.57 8.15 -4.91
N SER A 162 40.74 7.50 -4.90
CA SER A 162 41.36 6.98 -3.67
C SER A 162 41.71 8.07 -2.65
N SER A 163 42.15 9.26 -3.07
CA SER A 163 42.34 10.41 -2.18
C SER A 163 41.03 10.96 -1.58
N HIS A 164 39.90 10.72 -2.23
CA HIS A 164 38.58 11.25 -1.87
C HIS A 164 37.67 10.26 -1.12
N LEU A 165 38.05 9.00 -0.94
CA LEU A 165 37.33 8.02 -0.12
C LEU A 165 37.06 8.52 1.32
N ARG A 166 37.94 9.39 1.85
CA ARG A 166 37.78 10.05 3.16
C ARG A 166 36.58 11.02 3.22
N LEU A 167 36.21 11.63 2.09
CA LEU A 167 35.02 12.47 1.97
C LEU A 167 33.74 11.63 1.99
N VAL A 168 33.76 10.49 1.29
CA VAL A 168 32.66 9.51 1.28
C VAL A 168 32.36 9.03 2.71
N VAL A 169 33.40 8.62 3.44
CA VAL A 169 33.29 8.20 4.85
C VAL A 169 32.63 9.27 5.71
N LYS A 170 33.03 10.55 5.58
CA LYS A 170 32.43 11.64 6.36
C LYS A 170 30.93 11.73 6.08
N ILE A 171 30.55 11.85 4.80
CA ILE A 171 29.16 12.01 4.37
C ILE A 171 28.31 10.80 4.81
N ALA A 172 28.83 9.57 4.67
CA ALA A 172 28.13 8.35 5.08
C ALA A 172 27.91 8.28 6.59
N MET A 173 28.85 8.74 7.43
CA MET A 173 28.66 8.84 8.88
C MET A 173 27.55 9.83 9.25
N ASP A 174 27.43 10.94 8.52
CA ASP A 174 26.36 11.93 8.73
C ASP A 174 24.97 11.37 8.37
N PHE A 175 24.88 10.33 7.52
CA PHE A 175 23.65 9.58 7.26
C PHE A 175 23.41 8.44 8.25
N GLN A 176 24.43 7.67 8.64
CA GLN A 176 24.29 6.56 9.58
C GLN A 176 23.75 7.02 10.95
N ARG A 177 24.11 8.22 11.40
CA ARG A 177 23.55 8.82 12.63
C ARG A 177 22.03 9.06 12.61
N ARG A 178 21.41 9.13 11.42
CA ARG A 178 20.03 9.62 11.23
C ARG A 178 19.11 8.65 10.48
N TRP A 179 19.64 7.71 9.71
CA TRP A 179 18.85 6.85 8.84
C TRP A 179 19.15 5.35 9.05
N MET A 180 20.34 4.88 8.66
CA MET A 180 20.59 3.43 8.50
C MET A 180 21.82 2.97 9.30
N GLN A 181 21.68 1.89 10.08
CA GLN A 181 22.75 1.44 10.98
C GLN A 181 23.98 0.86 10.23
N ASN A 182 23.79 0.26 9.05
CA ASN A 182 24.91 -0.29 8.28
C ASN A 182 25.63 0.79 7.47
N VAL A 183 26.60 1.46 8.10
CA VAL A 183 27.42 2.49 7.43
C VAL A 183 28.26 1.95 6.27
N LEU A 184 28.55 0.63 6.21
CA LEU A 184 29.36 0.07 5.13
C LEU A 184 28.65 0.15 3.78
N ASP A 185 27.36 -0.15 3.74
CA ASP A 185 26.56 -0.05 2.50
C ASP A 185 26.46 1.41 2.04
N LEU A 186 26.24 2.34 2.97
CA LEU A 186 26.24 3.79 2.70
C LEU A 186 27.59 4.27 2.17
N ILE A 187 28.70 3.73 2.68
CA ILE A 187 30.05 4.02 2.16
C ILE A 187 30.22 3.47 0.74
N GLN A 188 29.75 2.25 0.46
CA GLN A 188 29.89 1.64 -0.86
C GLN A 188 29.07 2.36 -1.93
N GLU A 189 27.83 2.72 -1.64
CA GLU A 189 27.00 3.52 -2.57
C GLU A 189 27.52 4.95 -2.72
N GLY A 190 28.05 5.53 -1.64
CA GLY A 190 28.80 6.78 -1.71
C GLY A 190 30.07 6.68 -2.58
N ASN A 191 30.74 5.53 -2.61
CA ASN A 191 31.88 5.27 -3.50
C ASN A 191 31.42 5.15 -4.97
N VAL A 192 30.26 4.55 -5.25
CA VAL A 192 29.65 4.55 -6.60
C VAL A 192 29.30 5.97 -7.04
N GLY A 193 28.71 6.78 -6.16
CA GLY A 193 28.47 8.21 -6.39
C GLY A 193 29.77 8.99 -6.65
N LEU A 194 30.85 8.71 -5.92
CA LEU A 194 32.17 9.29 -6.17
C LEU A 194 32.74 8.90 -7.55
N MET A 195 32.58 7.66 -8.00
CA MET A 195 32.98 7.25 -9.35
C MET A 195 32.15 7.95 -10.44
N ARG A 196 30.83 8.08 -10.26
CA ARG A 196 29.98 8.86 -11.17
C ARG A 196 30.39 10.34 -11.22
N ALA A 197 30.82 10.90 -10.08
CA ALA A 197 31.37 12.25 -10.02
C ALA A 197 32.68 12.38 -10.80
N VAL A 198 33.65 11.47 -10.64
CA VAL A 198 34.91 11.49 -11.40
C VAL A 198 34.66 11.47 -12.91
N ASN A 199 33.67 10.69 -13.36
CA ASN A 199 33.36 10.55 -14.79
C ASN A 199 32.58 11.75 -15.40
N LYS A 200 31.81 12.51 -14.59
CA LYS A 200 31.05 13.70 -15.07
C LYS A 200 31.66 15.05 -14.61
N PHE A 201 32.77 15.06 -13.89
CA PHE A 201 33.43 16.30 -13.44
C PHE A 201 34.13 17.06 -14.57
N ASP A 202 34.00 18.39 -14.53
CA ASP A 202 34.65 19.30 -15.47
C ASP A 202 35.59 20.27 -14.71
N PRO A 203 36.92 20.04 -14.74
CA PRO A 203 37.87 20.84 -13.98
C PRO A 203 37.99 22.27 -14.50
N ASP A 204 37.69 22.51 -15.79
CA ASP A 204 37.86 23.82 -16.42
C ASP A 204 36.78 24.83 -15.94
N LYS A 205 35.77 24.38 -15.16
CA LYS A 205 34.79 25.22 -14.45
C LYS A 205 35.32 25.86 -13.14
N GLY A 206 36.53 25.51 -12.69
CA GLY A 206 37.19 26.15 -11.54
C GLY A 206 36.61 25.81 -10.15
N ILE A 207 35.56 25.00 -10.07
CA ILE A 207 35.08 24.44 -8.80
C ILE A 207 35.97 23.28 -8.33
N LYS A 208 36.21 23.17 -7.02
CA LYS A 208 36.98 22.06 -6.42
C LYS A 208 36.24 20.73 -6.59
N PHE A 209 36.95 19.66 -6.91
CA PHE A 209 36.33 18.35 -7.14
C PHE A 209 35.55 17.85 -5.92
N SER A 210 36.09 18.07 -4.72
CA SER A 210 35.43 17.71 -3.44
C SER A 210 34.02 18.29 -3.25
N TYR A 211 33.73 19.48 -3.79
CA TYR A 211 32.38 20.07 -3.71
C TYR A 211 31.41 19.40 -4.69
N TYR A 212 31.87 19.15 -5.92
CA TYR A 212 31.12 18.43 -6.95
C TYR A 212 30.84 16.98 -6.55
N ALA A 213 31.85 16.28 -6.04
CA ALA A 213 31.73 14.91 -5.53
C ALA A 213 30.74 14.84 -4.35
N ALA A 214 30.75 15.81 -3.43
CA ALA A 214 29.81 15.84 -2.31
C ALA A 214 28.34 15.95 -2.72
N PHE A 215 28.01 16.41 -3.94
CA PHE A 215 26.65 16.31 -4.48
C PHE A 215 26.33 14.85 -4.84
N TRP A 216 27.12 14.22 -5.72
CA TRP A 216 26.87 12.85 -6.19
C TRP A 216 26.92 11.79 -5.09
N ILE A 217 27.87 11.91 -4.14
CA ILE A 217 27.95 11.04 -2.96
C ILE A 217 26.65 11.11 -2.15
N ARG A 218 26.13 12.32 -1.89
CA ARG A 218 24.86 12.50 -1.19
C ARG A 218 23.69 11.91 -1.99
N ALA A 219 23.63 12.16 -3.30
CA ALA A 219 22.55 11.67 -4.17
C ALA A 219 22.45 10.14 -4.21
N TYR A 220 23.58 9.43 -4.35
CA TYR A 220 23.61 7.96 -4.36
C TYR A 220 23.26 7.37 -2.98
N ILE A 221 23.80 7.92 -1.90
CA ILE A 221 23.45 7.49 -0.54
C ILE A 221 21.96 7.71 -0.25
N LEU A 222 21.41 8.86 -0.64
CA LEU A 222 19.98 9.17 -0.51
C LEU A 222 19.13 8.17 -1.29
N LYS A 223 19.46 7.88 -2.57
CA LYS A 223 18.78 6.88 -3.39
C LYS A 223 18.78 5.50 -2.71
N PHE A 224 19.95 5.02 -2.30
CA PHE A 224 20.07 3.73 -1.62
C PHE A 224 19.24 3.64 -0.33
N ILE A 225 19.28 4.69 0.51
CA ILE A 225 18.47 4.77 1.74
C ILE A 225 16.97 4.66 1.44
N MET A 226 16.48 5.28 0.35
CA MET A 226 15.07 5.18 -0.04
C MET A 226 14.72 3.80 -0.61
N ASP A 227 15.54 3.31 -1.54
CA ASP A 227 15.29 2.06 -2.26
C ASP A 227 15.42 0.81 -1.35
N ASN A 228 16.10 0.94 -0.19
CA ASN A 228 16.38 -0.13 0.78
C ASN A 228 15.93 0.19 2.23
N TRP A 229 15.06 1.20 2.45
CA TRP A 229 14.59 1.58 3.79
C TRP A 229 13.86 0.44 4.53
N ARG A 230 13.12 -0.36 3.76
CA ARG A 230 12.20 -1.42 4.21
C ARG A 230 12.15 -2.53 3.16
N MET A 231 11.58 -3.67 3.53
CA MET A 231 11.34 -4.76 2.58
C MET A 231 10.28 -4.37 1.54
N VAL A 232 9.27 -3.58 1.95
CA VAL A 232 8.28 -2.99 1.05
C VAL A 232 8.79 -1.62 0.57
N LYS A 233 9.05 -1.49 -0.73
CA LYS A 233 9.60 -0.28 -1.34
C LYS A 233 8.66 0.92 -1.24
N ILE A 234 9.25 2.11 -1.05
CA ILE A 234 8.60 3.42 -0.91
C ILE A 234 9.31 4.40 -1.87
N GLY A 235 8.62 5.43 -2.36
CA GLY A 235 9.26 6.47 -3.17
C GLY A 235 9.18 6.27 -4.69
N THR A 236 8.21 5.49 -5.15
CA THR A 236 7.98 5.28 -6.60
C THR A 236 7.52 6.56 -7.32
N THR A 237 6.93 7.52 -6.59
CA THR A 237 6.50 8.82 -7.13
C THR A 237 7.28 9.97 -6.50
N GLN A 238 7.42 11.08 -7.24
CA GLN A 238 8.11 12.29 -6.77
C GLN A 238 7.50 12.83 -5.45
N ALA A 239 6.18 12.75 -5.28
CA ALA A 239 5.49 13.12 -4.05
C ALA A 239 5.91 12.23 -2.87
N GLN A 240 5.96 10.90 -3.07
CA GLN A 240 6.47 9.97 -2.05
C GLN A 240 7.96 10.25 -1.73
N ARG A 241 8.81 10.52 -2.74
CA ARG A 241 10.22 10.89 -2.53
C ARG A 241 10.37 12.17 -1.70
N LYS A 242 9.55 13.20 -1.98
CA LYS A 242 9.53 14.48 -1.23
C LYS A 242 9.07 14.27 0.22
N LEU A 243 8.01 13.49 0.42
CA LEU A 243 7.45 13.19 1.74
C LEU A 243 8.44 12.38 2.61
N PHE A 244 9.08 11.36 2.06
CA PHE A 244 10.02 10.50 2.79
C PHE A 244 11.11 11.27 3.56
N TYR A 245 11.72 12.28 2.94
CA TYR A 245 12.76 13.09 3.60
C TYR A 245 12.22 14.26 4.45
N ASN A 246 11.06 14.83 4.10
CA ASN A 246 10.61 16.11 4.68
C ASN A 246 9.44 16.00 5.66
N LEU A 247 8.61 14.95 5.59
CA LEU A 247 7.39 14.83 6.41
C LEU A 247 7.69 14.84 7.90
N ASN A 248 8.67 14.03 8.34
CA ASN A 248 9.09 13.99 9.74
C ASN A 248 9.78 15.29 10.19
N ARG A 249 10.49 15.99 9.29
CA ARG A 249 11.12 17.30 9.58
C ARG A 249 10.05 18.37 9.83
N GLU A 250 9.09 18.49 8.92
CA GLU A 250 8.04 19.53 9.02
C GLU A 250 7.04 19.23 10.15
N ARG A 251 6.73 17.95 10.41
CA ARG A 251 5.96 17.53 11.61
C ARG A 251 6.67 17.95 12.90
N GLN A 252 7.98 17.66 13.03
CA GLN A 252 8.73 18.02 14.23
C GLN A 252 8.88 19.54 14.40
N LYS A 253 8.99 20.29 13.28
CA LYS A 253 9.02 21.75 13.27
C LYS A 253 7.68 22.35 13.72
N LEU A 254 6.54 21.86 13.24
CA LEU A 254 5.21 22.25 13.71
C LEU A 254 5.05 22.03 15.22
N ILE A 255 5.49 20.87 15.73
CA ILE A 255 5.48 20.54 17.16
C ILE A 255 6.36 21.53 17.96
N ALA A 256 7.53 21.90 17.43
CA ALA A 256 8.41 22.90 18.05
C ALA A 256 7.88 24.35 17.97
N GLU A 257 7.11 24.67 16.93
CA GLU A 257 6.33 25.91 16.78
C GLU A 257 5.10 25.95 17.72
N GLY A 258 4.73 24.82 18.34
CA GLY A 258 3.60 24.68 19.27
C GLY A 258 2.26 24.32 18.62
N PHE A 259 2.27 23.88 17.36
CA PHE A 259 1.08 23.44 16.63
C PHE A 259 0.92 21.92 16.66
N ASP A 260 -0.33 21.45 16.64
CA ASP A 260 -0.65 20.04 16.39
C ASP A 260 -0.58 19.78 14.88
N PRO A 261 0.27 18.86 14.39
CA PRO A 261 0.59 18.74 12.97
C PRO A 261 -0.45 17.89 12.21
N ASP A 262 -1.62 18.49 11.95
CA ASP A 262 -2.69 17.89 11.16
C ASP A 262 -2.29 17.65 9.69
N ALA A 263 -2.91 16.63 9.06
CA ALA A 263 -2.62 16.19 7.70
C ALA A 263 -2.87 17.30 6.66
N ALA A 264 -3.92 18.11 6.82
CA ALA A 264 -4.21 19.25 5.94
C ALA A 264 -3.12 20.34 6.03
N THR A 265 -2.63 20.63 7.24
CA THR A 265 -1.55 21.61 7.45
C THR A 265 -0.23 21.14 6.82
N LEU A 266 0.07 19.84 6.92
CA LEU A 266 1.22 19.22 6.26
C LEU A 266 1.04 19.17 4.72
N ALA A 267 -0.19 18.96 4.23
CA ALA A 267 -0.51 18.94 2.80
C ALA A 267 -0.26 20.29 2.14
N GLU A 268 -0.71 21.38 2.76
CA GLU A 268 -0.45 22.75 2.30
C GLU A 268 1.06 23.08 2.34
N ARG A 269 1.73 22.89 3.48
CA ARG A 269 3.17 23.19 3.62
C ARG A 269 4.07 22.36 2.69
N LEU A 270 3.69 21.12 2.37
CA LEU A 270 4.48 20.22 1.53
C LEU A 270 4.00 20.15 0.06
N GLY A 271 2.87 20.75 -0.29
CA GLY A 271 2.35 20.81 -1.66
C GLY A 271 2.02 19.44 -2.24
N VAL A 272 1.30 18.61 -1.49
CA VAL A 272 0.93 17.22 -1.80
C VAL A 272 -0.47 16.90 -1.26
N GLY A 273 -1.09 15.80 -1.70
CA GLY A 273 -2.43 15.43 -1.23
C GLY A 273 -2.45 14.89 0.22
N GLU A 274 -3.51 15.18 0.97
CA GLU A 274 -3.71 14.66 2.34
C GLU A 274 -3.66 13.12 2.38
N GLU A 275 -4.30 12.44 1.41
CA GLU A 275 -4.25 10.98 1.26
C GLU A 275 -2.81 10.45 1.16
N GLN A 276 -1.91 11.19 0.50
CA GLN A 276 -0.50 10.81 0.33
C GLN A 276 0.29 10.99 1.63
N ILE A 277 -0.09 11.95 2.48
CA ILE A 277 0.47 12.13 3.82
C ILE A 277 -0.02 11.04 4.76
N VAL A 278 -1.31 10.69 4.74
CA VAL A 278 -1.85 9.57 5.53
C VAL A 278 -1.21 8.25 5.11
N GLU A 279 -1.10 7.97 3.80
CA GLU A 279 -0.40 6.80 3.26
C GLU A 279 1.07 6.77 3.71
N MET A 280 1.81 7.87 3.52
CA MET A 280 3.22 7.92 3.89
C MET A 280 3.41 7.79 5.40
N GLN A 281 2.56 8.42 6.21
CA GLN A 281 2.67 8.33 7.66
C GLN A 281 2.44 6.89 8.14
N GLN A 282 1.43 6.19 7.63
CA GLN A 282 1.22 4.77 7.92
C GLN A 282 2.47 3.93 7.55
N ARG A 283 3.10 4.20 6.39
CA ARG A 283 4.31 3.51 5.92
C ARG A 283 5.58 3.89 6.70
N LEU A 284 5.65 5.08 7.30
CA LEU A 284 6.80 5.52 8.11
C LEU A 284 6.68 5.07 9.57
N ASP A 285 5.48 5.13 10.16
CA ASP A 285 5.24 4.90 11.59
C ASP A 285 5.06 3.40 11.93
N ALA A 286 4.47 2.59 11.04
CA ALA A 286 4.40 1.13 11.24
C ALA A 286 5.78 0.49 11.14
N SER A 287 6.03 -0.67 11.78
CA SER A 287 7.30 -1.40 11.67
C SER A 287 7.16 -2.71 10.89
N ASP A 288 8.17 -3.05 10.08
CA ASP A 288 8.25 -4.35 9.40
C ASP A 288 8.44 -5.44 10.48
N MET A 289 7.45 -6.32 10.67
CA MET A 289 7.47 -7.35 11.72
C MET A 289 7.84 -8.73 11.15
N SER A 290 8.78 -9.43 11.79
CA SER A 290 9.02 -10.85 11.46
C SER A 290 7.83 -11.72 11.86
N LEU A 291 7.52 -12.72 11.03
CA LEU A 291 6.53 -13.75 11.34
C LEU A 291 7.10 -14.85 12.24
N ASP A 292 8.41 -15.10 12.16
CA ASP A 292 9.16 -16.02 13.03
C ASP A 292 9.40 -15.46 14.44
N ALA A 293 8.99 -14.21 14.70
CA ALA A 293 9.07 -13.62 16.04
C ALA A 293 8.20 -14.42 17.02
N THR A 294 8.81 -14.89 18.12
CA THR A 294 8.13 -15.63 19.19
C THR A 294 7.11 -14.75 19.93
N VAL A 295 5.95 -15.31 20.27
CA VAL A 295 4.83 -14.60 20.93
C VAL A 295 4.48 -15.29 22.24
N GLY A 296 4.73 -14.61 23.36
CA GLY A 296 4.49 -15.10 24.72
C GLY A 296 5.73 -15.05 25.59
N ASP A 297 5.65 -15.62 26.80
CA ASP A 297 6.80 -15.83 27.69
C ASP A 297 7.76 -16.91 27.13
N GLU A 298 9.03 -16.90 27.56
CA GLU A 298 10.15 -17.72 27.07
C GLU A 298 9.93 -19.26 27.06
N SER A 299 8.85 -19.76 27.66
CA SER A 299 8.48 -21.18 27.61
C SER A 299 7.68 -21.58 26.36
N GLY A 300 7.18 -20.61 25.59
CA GLY A 300 6.42 -20.85 24.36
C GLY A 300 7.30 -20.75 23.11
N ASN A 301 7.22 -21.75 22.23
CA ASN A 301 7.85 -21.72 20.90
C ASN A 301 6.92 -21.17 19.80
N ALA A 302 5.74 -20.67 20.16
CA ALA A 302 4.76 -20.15 19.22
C ALA A 302 5.27 -18.87 18.54
N THR A 303 5.18 -18.85 17.22
CA THR A 303 5.57 -17.73 16.36
C THR A 303 4.39 -16.82 16.08
N ARG A 304 4.63 -15.62 15.55
CA ARG A 304 3.57 -14.73 15.05
C ARG A 304 2.85 -15.33 13.83
N MET A 305 3.48 -16.25 13.10
CA MET A 305 2.87 -16.97 11.98
C MET A 305 1.74 -17.91 12.43
N ASP A 306 1.90 -18.59 13.59
CA ASP A 306 0.94 -19.58 14.11
C ASP A 306 -0.43 -18.98 14.47
N PHE A 307 -0.53 -17.64 14.57
CA PHE A 307 -1.76 -16.90 14.85
C PHE A 307 -2.41 -16.26 13.61
N LEU A 308 -1.84 -16.43 12.42
CA LEU A 308 -2.42 -15.89 11.19
C LEU A 308 -3.53 -16.82 10.66
N PRO A 309 -4.78 -16.33 10.47
CA PRO A 309 -5.83 -17.13 9.86
C PRO A 309 -5.53 -17.38 8.38
N ALA A 310 -5.93 -18.55 7.87
CA ALA A 310 -5.88 -18.83 6.45
C ALA A 310 -6.83 -17.90 5.67
N LEU A 311 -6.36 -17.36 4.54
CA LEU A 311 -7.12 -16.43 3.69
C LEU A 311 -8.16 -17.10 2.76
N GLY A 312 -8.25 -18.43 2.78
CA GLY A 312 -9.13 -19.21 1.91
C GLY A 312 -10.21 -19.98 2.69
N PRO A 313 -11.20 -20.56 1.98
CA PRO A 313 -12.29 -21.28 2.60
C PRO A 313 -11.82 -22.47 3.45
N GLY A 314 -12.63 -22.80 4.47
CA GLY A 314 -12.34 -23.85 5.44
C GLY A 314 -12.23 -25.24 4.82
N ILE A 315 -11.69 -26.21 5.56
CA ILE A 315 -11.63 -27.61 5.08
C ILE A 315 -13.06 -28.15 4.87
N GLU A 316 -13.96 -27.91 5.83
CA GLU A 316 -15.38 -28.28 5.73
C GLU A 316 -16.07 -27.66 4.50
N GLU A 317 -15.81 -26.38 4.25
CA GLU A 317 -16.40 -25.61 3.13
C GLU A 317 -15.87 -26.10 1.77
N LYS A 318 -14.57 -26.41 1.68
CA LYS A 318 -13.97 -27.05 0.50
C LYS A 318 -14.52 -28.45 0.26
N LEU A 319 -14.67 -29.25 1.32
CA LEU A 319 -15.20 -30.61 1.23
C LEU A 319 -16.67 -30.58 0.77
N ALA A 320 -17.51 -29.76 1.42
CA ALA A 320 -18.90 -29.55 1.01
C ALA A 320 -19.00 -29.05 -0.44
N GLY A 321 -18.13 -28.11 -0.86
CA GLY A 321 -18.06 -27.65 -2.24
C GLY A 321 -17.71 -28.77 -3.24
N MET A 322 -16.78 -29.67 -2.87
CA MET A 322 -16.44 -30.85 -3.69
C MET A 322 -17.57 -31.88 -3.74
N GLU A 323 -18.25 -32.14 -2.61
CA GLU A 323 -19.39 -33.07 -2.54
C GLU A 323 -20.59 -32.56 -3.34
N ILE A 324 -20.93 -31.27 -3.20
CA ILE A 324 -21.98 -30.60 -3.99
C ILE A 324 -21.62 -30.63 -5.48
N ALA A 325 -20.37 -30.35 -5.86
CA ALA A 325 -19.94 -30.38 -7.25
C ALA A 325 -20.00 -31.80 -7.86
N GLN A 326 -19.59 -32.84 -7.12
CA GLN A 326 -19.68 -34.23 -7.56
C GLN A 326 -21.14 -34.67 -7.73
N LEU A 327 -21.98 -34.38 -6.74
CA LEU A 327 -23.40 -34.70 -6.74
C LEU A 327 -24.13 -33.97 -7.88
N LEU A 328 -23.81 -32.70 -8.13
CA LEU A 328 -24.30 -31.93 -9.27
C LEU A 328 -23.86 -32.54 -10.61
N GLN A 329 -22.60 -32.96 -10.76
CA GLN A 329 -22.12 -33.62 -11.97
C GLN A 329 -22.85 -34.93 -12.26
N ASP A 330 -23.09 -35.76 -11.24
CA ASP A 330 -23.81 -37.02 -11.43
C ASP A 330 -25.30 -36.78 -11.74
N LYS A 331 -25.94 -35.76 -11.15
CA LYS A 331 -27.30 -35.36 -11.54
C LYS A 331 -27.39 -34.66 -12.89
N LEU A 332 -26.34 -34.01 -13.36
CA LEU A 332 -26.22 -33.54 -14.75
C LEU A 332 -26.06 -34.70 -15.75
N ARG A 333 -25.44 -35.82 -15.35
CA ARG A 333 -25.38 -37.06 -16.16
C ARG A 333 -26.74 -37.76 -16.21
N ASP A 334 -27.47 -37.84 -15.09
CA ASP A 334 -28.82 -38.43 -15.03
C ASP A 334 -29.81 -37.72 -15.97
N ILE A 335 -29.80 -36.38 -16.02
CA ILE A 335 -30.73 -35.62 -16.87
C ILE A 335 -30.33 -35.61 -18.36
N LEU A 336 -29.04 -35.79 -18.70
CA LEU A 336 -28.51 -35.63 -20.05
C LEU A 336 -29.32 -36.38 -21.15
N PRO A 337 -29.74 -37.65 -20.96
CA PRO A 337 -30.52 -38.38 -21.97
C PRO A 337 -31.95 -37.86 -22.18
N SER A 338 -32.45 -36.99 -21.30
CA SER A 338 -33.79 -36.37 -21.41
C SER A 338 -33.77 -35.01 -22.12
N LEU A 339 -32.59 -34.45 -22.36
CA LEU A 339 -32.41 -33.19 -23.08
C LEU A 339 -32.49 -33.42 -24.60
N SER A 340 -33.04 -32.45 -25.33
CA SER A 340 -32.94 -32.48 -26.79
C SER A 340 -31.50 -32.13 -27.23
N GLU A 341 -31.09 -32.59 -28.43
CA GLU A 341 -29.77 -32.31 -29.02
C GLU A 341 -29.35 -30.83 -28.92
N LYS A 342 -30.31 -29.91 -29.13
CA LYS A 342 -30.07 -28.46 -29.06
C LYS A 342 -29.92 -27.94 -27.62
N GLU A 343 -30.53 -28.59 -26.64
CA GLU A 343 -30.40 -28.27 -25.22
C GLU A 343 -29.11 -28.86 -24.64
N ALA A 344 -28.76 -30.12 -24.99
CA ALA A 344 -27.49 -30.74 -24.61
C ALA A 344 -26.29 -29.94 -25.14
N TYR A 345 -26.33 -29.49 -26.41
CA TYR A 345 -25.28 -28.63 -26.96
C TYR A 345 -25.14 -27.29 -26.22
N ILE A 346 -26.26 -26.66 -25.83
CA ILE A 346 -26.24 -25.43 -25.04
C ILE A 346 -25.67 -25.70 -23.63
N LEU A 347 -25.97 -26.84 -23.02
CA LEU A 347 -25.40 -27.22 -21.73
C LEU A 347 -23.87 -27.34 -21.81
N GLU A 348 -23.37 -28.20 -22.71
CA GLU A 348 -21.95 -28.47 -22.88
C GLU A 348 -21.14 -27.25 -23.32
N HIS A 349 -21.53 -26.59 -24.43
CA HIS A 349 -20.69 -25.60 -25.11
C HIS A 349 -20.95 -24.16 -24.61
N ARG A 350 -21.70 -23.98 -23.52
CA ARG A 350 -22.05 -22.64 -23.00
C ARG A 350 -22.35 -22.56 -21.50
N LEU A 351 -22.78 -23.63 -20.82
CA LEU A 351 -23.01 -23.63 -19.37
C LEU A 351 -21.94 -24.42 -18.58
N LEU A 352 -21.31 -25.43 -19.19
CA LEU A 352 -20.31 -26.30 -18.56
C LEU A 352 -18.89 -26.12 -19.16
N THR A 353 -18.56 -24.92 -19.62
CA THR A 353 -17.26 -24.60 -20.24
C THR A 353 -16.82 -23.19 -19.86
N ASP A 354 -15.52 -23.00 -19.65
CA ASP A 354 -14.90 -21.72 -19.31
C ASP A 354 -14.93 -20.70 -20.48
N ASP A 355 -15.02 -21.21 -21.72
CA ASP A 355 -15.15 -20.44 -22.96
C ASP A 355 -16.57 -20.54 -23.56
N PRO A 356 -17.58 -19.81 -23.03
CA PRO A 356 -18.98 -20.00 -23.42
C PRO A 356 -19.32 -19.41 -24.80
N VAL A 357 -19.65 -20.28 -25.76
CA VAL A 357 -20.04 -19.91 -27.13
C VAL A 357 -21.23 -18.93 -27.12
N THR A 358 -21.24 -17.94 -28.03
CA THR A 358 -22.27 -16.90 -27.99
C THR A 358 -23.62 -17.40 -28.53
N LEU A 359 -24.70 -16.81 -28.02
CA LEU A 359 -26.07 -17.05 -28.51
C LEU A 359 -26.26 -16.76 -30.02
N ARG A 360 -25.30 -16.09 -30.69
CA ARG A 360 -25.33 -15.88 -32.13
C ARG A 360 -24.77 -17.08 -32.88
N GLU A 361 -23.59 -17.58 -32.51
CA GLU A 361 -22.97 -18.76 -33.14
C GLU A 361 -23.81 -20.04 -32.94
N ILE A 362 -24.41 -20.23 -31.75
CA ILE A 362 -25.35 -21.34 -31.52
C ILE A 362 -26.59 -21.21 -32.42
N GLY A 363 -27.06 -19.97 -32.64
CA GLY A 363 -28.18 -19.67 -33.53
C GLY A 363 -27.86 -19.96 -34.99
N GLU A 364 -26.67 -19.55 -35.45
CA GLU A 364 -26.13 -19.85 -36.78
C GLU A 364 -25.99 -21.37 -36.99
N ARG A 365 -25.37 -22.10 -36.05
CA ARG A 365 -25.18 -23.57 -36.11
C ARG A 365 -26.49 -24.35 -36.25
N TYR A 366 -27.55 -23.94 -35.54
CA TYR A 366 -28.85 -24.63 -35.54
C TYR A 366 -29.93 -23.96 -36.40
N ASN A 367 -29.54 -22.96 -37.21
CA ASN A 367 -30.39 -22.16 -38.09
C ASN A 367 -31.65 -21.59 -37.36
N VAL A 368 -31.44 -21.00 -36.18
CA VAL A 368 -32.46 -20.36 -35.32
C VAL A 368 -32.03 -18.96 -34.90
N THR A 369 -32.99 -18.09 -34.55
CA THR A 369 -32.66 -16.72 -34.10
C THR A 369 -32.00 -16.72 -32.72
N ARG A 370 -31.14 -15.72 -32.44
CA ARG A 370 -30.49 -15.51 -31.14
C ARG A 370 -31.48 -15.56 -29.96
N GLU A 371 -32.63 -14.91 -30.09
CA GLU A 371 -33.69 -14.91 -29.07
C GLU A 371 -34.30 -16.31 -28.88
N ARG A 372 -34.35 -17.15 -29.93
CA ARG A 372 -34.79 -18.54 -29.79
C ARG A 372 -33.77 -19.39 -29.04
N VAL A 373 -32.46 -19.12 -29.16
CA VAL A 373 -31.44 -19.77 -28.32
C VAL A 373 -31.60 -19.36 -26.86
N ARG A 374 -31.78 -18.06 -26.58
CA ARG A 374 -32.04 -17.54 -25.21
C ARG A 374 -33.27 -18.18 -24.56
N GLN A 375 -34.32 -18.43 -25.36
CA GLN A 375 -35.51 -19.15 -24.89
C GLN A 375 -35.28 -20.65 -24.61
N LEU A 376 -34.32 -21.29 -25.30
CA LEU A 376 -33.94 -22.68 -25.03
C LEU A 376 -33.04 -22.77 -23.79
N GLU A 377 -32.06 -21.87 -23.67
CA GLU A 377 -31.21 -21.66 -22.49
C GLU A 377 -32.04 -21.46 -21.21
N ALA A 378 -33.00 -20.54 -21.21
CA ALA A 378 -33.89 -20.32 -20.06
C ALA A 378 -34.79 -21.53 -19.72
N ARG A 379 -35.19 -22.33 -20.73
CA ARG A 379 -35.98 -23.56 -20.51
C ARG A 379 -35.12 -24.71 -20.00
N LEU A 380 -33.87 -24.80 -20.45
CA LEU A 380 -32.87 -25.74 -19.97
C LEU A 380 -32.56 -25.46 -18.50
N LEU A 381 -32.26 -24.21 -18.13
CA LEU A 381 -32.05 -23.82 -16.72
C LEU A 381 -33.26 -24.17 -15.84
N GLN A 382 -34.48 -23.93 -16.31
CA GLN A 382 -35.69 -24.32 -15.57
C GLN A 382 -35.84 -25.85 -15.44
N LYS A 383 -35.55 -26.63 -16.49
CA LYS A 383 -35.54 -28.10 -16.43
C LYS A 383 -34.51 -28.61 -15.42
N LEU A 384 -33.28 -28.08 -15.47
CA LEU A 384 -32.18 -28.41 -14.57
C LEU A 384 -32.58 -28.14 -13.12
N LYS A 385 -33.06 -26.92 -12.82
CA LYS A 385 -33.51 -26.53 -11.48
C LYS A 385 -34.64 -27.43 -10.97
N THR A 386 -35.62 -27.79 -11.81
CA THR A 386 -36.70 -28.70 -11.40
C THR A 386 -36.21 -30.15 -11.21
N HIS A 387 -35.24 -30.63 -11.97
CA HIS A 387 -34.65 -31.95 -11.75
C HIS A 387 -33.85 -31.99 -10.45
N LEU A 388 -32.94 -31.03 -10.26
CA LEU A 388 -32.07 -30.91 -9.09
C LEU A 388 -32.88 -30.72 -7.80
N SER A 389 -33.93 -29.89 -7.82
CA SER A 389 -34.84 -29.67 -6.68
C SER A 389 -35.74 -30.87 -6.34
N ASN A 390 -35.85 -31.89 -7.21
CA ASN A 390 -36.59 -33.12 -6.92
C ASN A 390 -35.67 -34.27 -6.46
N ASP A 391 -34.44 -34.29 -6.97
CA ASP A 391 -33.46 -35.37 -6.78
C ASP A 391 -32.49 -35.13 -5.62
N ILE A 392 -32.46 -33.93 -5.05
CA ILE A 392 -31.49 -33.50 -4.03
C ILE A 392 -32.22 -32.93 -2.82
N GLU A 393 -32.02 -33.56 -1.66
CA GLU A 393 -32.48 -33.09 -0.35
C GLU A 393 -31.66 -31.83 0.05
N ASP A 394 -32.32 -30.83 0.63
CA ASP A 394 -31.75 -29.49 0.94
C ASP A 394 -31.10 -28.71 -0.23
N PHE A 395 -31.58 -28.92 -1.46
CA PHE A 395 -31.21 -28.10 -2.63
C PHE A 395 -31.47 -26.59 -2.40
N SER A 396 -30.42 -25.75 -2.47
CA SER A 396 -30.55 -24.30 -2.52
C SER A 396 -30.63 -23.78 -3.96
N GLU A 397 -31.51 -22.81 -4.20
CA GLU A 397 -31.57 -22.10 -5.49
C GLU A 397 -30.27 -21.35 -5.82
N ASP A 398 -29.46 -21.02 -4.80
CA ASP A 398 -28.21 -20.29 -4.94
C ASP A 398 -27.12 -21.09 -5.67
N TRP A 399 -27.25 -22.42 -5.76
CA TRP A 399 -26.30 -23.28 -6.49
C TRP A 399 -26.39 -23.12 -8.02
N ILE A 400 -27.35 -22.32 -8.52
CA ILE A 400 -27.56 -22.04 -9.96
C ILE A 400 -27.82 -20.53 -10.21
N SER A 401 -27.42 -19.64 -9.29
CA SER A 401 -27.77 -18.21 -9.31
C SER A 401 -26.64 -17.24 -9.71
N HIS A 402 -25.53 -17.76 -10.25
CA HIS A 402 -24.35 -17.00 -10.69
C HIS A 402 -24.05 -17.23 -12.18
#